data_AF-A0A932GZA2-F1
#
_entry.id   AF-A0A932GZA2-F1
#
_cell.length_a   1.000
_cell.length_b   1.000
_cell.length_c   1.000
_cell.angle_alpha   90.00
_cell.angle_beta   90.00
_cell.angle_gamma   90.00
#
_symmetry.space_group_name_H-M   'P 1'
#
loop_
_entity.id
_entity.type
_entity.pdbx_description
1 polymer ?
#
loop_
_entity_poly.entity_id
_entity_poly.type
_entity_poly.pdbx_seq_one_letter_code
_entity_poly.pdbx_strand_id
1 'polypeptide(L)'
;MRDRLEIIRRLLSDDGSLWITIDDNEAHYLKVLCDEVFGRSCFIANVVWEKVYTPKSNARGLSADHDHILIFAKTERWLEEGWNLLPRNVEQESRFRNPDKDPEGPWRTYPLDVRTEDGAKREKYRYDVTTPSGRVVRPGPGRHWSFPKDEFQRQRELGEIFFGKDGDAMPAKKVYLKNAKQGVIARTWWTYKEVGGNQDAKREILSLFGDSGFITPKPEALLKQVLTIATRPGDMVIDSFAGSGTTGAVAHKMGRRWIMVELGEHCHTHIIPRLKKVIDGEDPGGITEAVGWKGGGGFRYYRLAPSLLEKDKWGNYVINKEFNAAMLAEALCKLEGFTYAPSDAVYWQHGHSTERDFIYVTTQNLGHEQLQALSDEVGTERSLLVLCSAFRGKADRYPNLTLKKIPNAVLKRCEWGKDDYSLQVENLPKAPPEPGQQALFDDGDGK
;
A
#
# COMPACT_ATOMS: atom_id res chain seq x y z
N MET A 1 -7.92 0.08 16.32
CA MET A 1 -6.81 -0.06 15.32
C MET A 1 -6.18 -1.44 15.34
N ARG A 2 -5.93 -2.01 16.53
CA ARG A 2 -5.42 -3.38 16.71
C ARG A 2 -6.07 -4.42 15.78
N ASP A 3 -7.40 -4.50 15.78
CA ASP A 3 -8.12 -5.55 15.03
C ASP A 3 -7.91 -5.42 13.52
N ARG A 4 -7.82 -4.16 13.02
CA ARG A 4 -7.46 -3.90 11.62
C ARG A 4 -6.05 -4.39 11.31
N LEU A 5 -5.07 -4.13 12.18
CA LEU A 5 -3.69 -4.61 12.00
C LEU A 5 -3.60 -6.13 12.00
N GLU A 6 -4.35 -6.81 12.88
CA GLU A 6 -4.41 -8.27 12.90
C GLU A 6 -4.97 -8.85 11.60
N ILE A 7 -6.04 -8.25 11.06
CA ILE A 7 -6.62 -8.66 9.78
C ILE A 7 -5.62 -8.39 8.64
N ILE A 8 -5.03 -7.20 8.58
CA ILE A 8 -4.02 -6.85 7.57
C ILE A 8 -2.86 -7.86 7.61
N ARG A 9 -2.37 -8.20 8.80
CA ARG A 9 -1.31 -9.19 8.97
C ARG A 9 -1.68 -10.57 8.42
N ARG A 10 -2.95 -10.99 8.57
CA ARG A 10 -3.45 -12.27 8.02
C ARG A 10 -3.55 -12.22 6.50
N LEU A 11 -3.88 -11.07 5.91
CA LEU A 11 -4.05 -10.88 4.47
C LEU A 11 -2.72 -10.70 3.71
N LEU A 12 -1.68 -10.20 4.36
CA LEU A 12 -0.36 -10.02 3.74
C LEU A 12 0.23 -11.36 3.31
N SER A 13 0.97 -11.38 2.19
CA SER A 13 1.85 -12.49 1.82
C SER A 13 3.08 -12.53 2.74
N ASP A 14 3.81 -13.65 2.77
CA ASP A 14 4.99 -13.82 3.65
C ASP A 14 6.15 -12.88 3.32
N ASP A 15 6.23 -12.41 2.08
CA ASP A 15 7.11 -11.34 1.58
C ASP A 15 6.46 -9.94 1.59
N GLY A 16 5.21 -9.84 2.08
CA GLY A 16 4.43 -8.62 2.11
C GLY A 16 4.90 -7.62 3.15
N SER A 17 4.53 -6.34 2.94
CA SER A 17 4.89 -5.23 3.82
C SER A 17 3.72 -4.32 4.14
N LEU A 18 3.81 -3.68 5.31
CA LEU A 18 2.87 -2.70 5.82
C LEU A 18 3.60 -1.35 5.96
N TRP A 19 2.99 -0.32 5.39
CA TRP A 19 3.49 1.05 5.40
C TRP A 19 2.41 1.96 5.98
N ILE A 20 2.73 2.69 7.05
CA ILE A 20 1.76 3.53 7.75
C ILE A 20 2.30 4.94 7.89
N THR A 21 1.65 5.91 7.25
CA THR A 21 1.93 7.33 7.49
C THR A 21 1.17 7.83 8.71
N ILE A 22 1.87 8.47 9.65
CA ILE A 22 1.30 8.97 10.90
C ILE A 22 2.10 10.16 11.42
N ASP A 23 1.44 11.10 12.08
CA ASP A 23 2.10 12.25 12.70
C ASP A 23 2.71 11.89 14.08
N ASP A 24 3.34 12.86 14.73
CA ASP A 24 3.98 12.68 16.04
C ASP A 24 3.00 12.29 17.16
N ASN A 25 1.70 12.58 17.02
CA ASN A 25 0.72 12.41 18.10
C ASN A 25 0.59 10.94 18.52
N GLU A 26 0.54 10.05 17.53
CA GLU A 26 0.25 8.63 17.75
C GLU A 26 1.32 7.67 17.20
N ALA A 27 2.39 8.19 16.58
CA ALA A 27 3.42 7.36 15.96
C ALA A 27 4.04 6.34 16.91
N HIS A 28 4.42 6.77 18.12
CA HIS A 28 5.10 5.89 19.08
C HIS A 28 4.15 4.81 19.64
N TYR A 29 2.91 5.16 19.95
CA TYR A 29 1.91 4.21 20.43
C TYR A 29 1.52 3.21 19.33
N LEU A 30 1.34 3.67 18.11
CA LEU A 30 1.05 2.82 16.97
C LEU A 30 2.21 1.87 16.66
N LYS A 31 3.46 2.33 16.79
CA LYS A 31 4.63 1.46 16.67
C LYS A 31 4.59 0.34 17.71
N VAL A 32 4.38 0.65 18.99
CA VAL A 32 4.27 -0.38 20.04
C VAL A 32 3.16 -1.38 19.74
N LEU A 33 2.01 -0.92 19.26
CA LEU A 33 0.92 -1.80 18.84
C LEU A 33 1.31 -2.70 17.65
N CYS A 34 2.01 -2.15 16.65
CA CYS A 34 2.48 -2.93 15.51
C CYS A 34 3.53 -3.96 15.92
N ASP A 35 4.41 -3.64 16.88
CA ASP A 35 5.39 -4.59 17.42
C ASP A 35 4.72 -5.81 18.06
N GLU A 36 3.59 -5.59 18.74
CA GLU A 36 2.82 -6.67 19.35
C GLU A 36 2.17 -7.57 18.28
N VAL A 37 1.62 -6.98 17.22
CA VAL A 37 0.92 -7.73 16.16
C VAL A 37 1.89 -8.43 15.19
N PHE A 38 2.94 -7.73 14.73
CA PHE A 38 3.88 -8.22 13.72
C PHE A 38 5.12 -8.88 14.31
N GLY A 39 5.50 -8.54 15.54
CA GLY A 39 6.78 -8.87 16.14
C GLY A 39 7.82 -7.76 15.91
N ARG A 40 8.65 -7.49 16.93
CA ARG A 40 9.68 -6.43 16.87
C ARG A 40 10.73 -6.63 15.79
N SER A 41 11.07 -7.88 15.47
CA SER A 41 12.03 -8.25 14.43
C SER A 41 11.52 -7.99 13.01
N CYS A 42 10.21 -7.87 12.85
CA CYS A 42 9.55 -7.51 11.60
C CYS A 42 9.52 -6.00 11.35
N PHE A 43 9.92 -5.16 12.31
CA PHE A 43 10.06 -3.72 12.10
C PHE A 43 11.28 -3.43 11.23
N ILE A 44 11.08 -2.67 10.16
CA ILE A 44 12.14 -2.37 9.19
C ILE A 44 12.76 -1.02 9.49
N ALA A 45 11.93 0.03 9.47
CA ALA A 45 12.40 1.40 9.65
C ALA A 45 11.24 2.34 9.97
N ASN A 46 11.60 3.48 10.55
CA ASN A 46 10.80 4.69 10.56
C ASN A 46 11.41 5.66 9.55
N VAL A 47 10.68 5.96 8.49
CA VAL A 47 11.06 6.99 7.52
C VAL A 47 10.46 8.32 7.97
N VAL A 48 11.27 9.36 7.96
CA VAL A 48 10.83 10.74 8.20
C VAL A 48 10.54 11.39 6.85
N TRP A 49 9.28 11.75 6.64
CA TRP A 49 8.82 12.45 5.43
C TRP A 49 8.61 13.93 5.72
N GLU A 50 9.42 14.79 5.13
CA GLU A 50 9.27 16.24 5.15
C GLU A 50 8.05 16.63 4.31
N LYS A 51 6.96 17.03 4.98
CA LYS A 51 5.64 17.26 4.36
C LYS A 51 5.37 18.72 4.01
N VAL A 52 6.19 19.64 4.50
CA VAL A 52 6.06 21.09 4.24
C VAL A 52 7.31 21.66 3.58
N TYR A 53 7.12 22.76 2.87
CA TYR A 53 8.16 23.43 2.08
C TYR A 53 8.96 24.44 2.91
N THR A 54 8.28 25.05 3.88
CA THR A 54 8.80 26.11 4.72
C THR A 54 8.24 25.92 6.12
N PRO A 55 9.04 26.15 7.18
CA PRO A 55 8.56 26.15 8.55
C PRO A 55 7.35 27.07 8.71
N LYS A 56 6.39 26.67 9.54
CA LYS A 56 5.20 27.46 9.82
C LYS A 56 5.57 28.69 10.64
N SER A 57 5.24 29.86 10.13
CA SER A 57 5.54 31.16 10.77
C SER A 57 4.86 31.34 12.13
N ASN A 58 3.75 30.61 12.38
CA ASN A 58 3.02 30.63 13.65
C ASN A 58 3.46 29.52 14.63
N ALA A 59 4.50 28.75 14.29
CA ALA A 59 5.04 27.73 15.19
C ALA A 59 5.65 28.39 16.45
N ARG A 60 5.41 27.78 17.62
CA ARG A 60 6.03 28.21 18.88
C ARG A 60 7.31 27.41 19.09
N GLY A 61 8.42 27.90 18.55
CA GLY A 61 9.76 27.31 18.72
C GLY A 61 10.11 26.24 17.67
N LEU A 62 9.29 25.19 17.52
CA LEU A 62 9.51 24.13 16.53
C LEU A 62 8.32 23.97 15.59
N SER A 63 8.58 23.93 14.29
CA SER A 63 7.56 23.69 13.28
C SER A 63 7.39 22.19 13.02
N ALA A 64 6.13 21.74 12.92
CA ALA A 64 5.76 20.36 12.64
C ALA A 64 5.89 20.08 11.13
N ASP A 65 7.13 19.85 10.70
CA ASP A 65 7.50 19.81 9.28
C ASP A 65 7.52 18.41 8.67
N HIS A 66 7.35 17.38 9.49
CA HIS A 66 7.40 16.00 9.04
C HIS A 66 6.25 15.13 9.55
N ASP A 67 6.09 13.98 8.91
CA ASP A 67 5.35 12.82 9.40
C ASP A 67 6.27 11.59 9.40
N HIS A 68 5.87 10.56 10.15
CA HIS A 68 6.50 9.26 10.17
C HIS A 68 5.87 8.33 9.14
N ILE A 69 6.67 7.46 8.55
CA ILE A 69 6.22 6.31 7.79
C ILE A 69 6.82 5.07 8.44
N LEU A 70 5.99 4.37 9.21
CA LEU A 70 6.36 3.15 9.90
C LEU A 70 6.28 1.98 8.93
N ILE A 71 7.36 1.20 8.86
CA ILE A 71 7.50 0.11 7.90
C ILE A 71 7.68 -1.20 8.64
N PHE A 72 6.84 -2.18 8.30
CA PHE A 72 6.91 -3.54 8.80
C PHE A 72 6.88 -4.54 7.64
N ALA A 73 7.62 -5.64 7.76
CA ALA A 73 7.39 -6.84 6.95
C ALA A 73 6.42 -7.78 7.67
N LYS A 74 5.82 -8.72 6.95
CA LYS A 74 5.06 -9.82 7.59
C LYS A 74 5.99 -10.81 8.31
N THR A 75 7.18 -11.01 7.77
CA THR A 75 8.18 -11.98 8.26
C THR A 75 9.60 -11.39 8.18
N GLU A 76 10.56 -11.99 8.89
CA GLU A 76 11.97 -11.60 8.88
C GLU A 76 12.70 -11.87 7.55
N ARG A 77 12.04 -12.51 6.58
CA ARG A 77 12.59 -12.83 5.25
C ARG A 77 13.20 -11.62 4.54
N TRP A 78 12.70 -10.43 4.84
CA TRP A 78 13.23 -9.17 4.29
C TRP A 78 14.71 -8.93 4.62
N LEU A 79 15.23 -9.48 5.74
CA LEU A 79 16.64 -9.33 6.15
C LEU A 79 17.60 -10.00 5.17
N GLU A 80 17.16 -11.08 4.53
CA GLU A 80 17.97 -11.87 3.59
C GLU A 80 17.77 -11.39 2.15
N GLU A 81 16.52 -11.16 1.75
CA GLU A 81 16.18 -10.88 0.35
C GLU A 81 16.24 -9.39 0.00
N GLY A 82 16.03 -8.51 0.98
CA GLY A 82 15.88 -7.09 0.76
C GLY A 82 14.66 -6.74 -0.12
N TRP A 83 14.57 -5.47 -0.50
CA TRP A 83 13.51 -4.93 -1.36
C TRP A 83 14.09 -4.24 -2.59
N ASN A 84 13.22 -3.77 -3.47
CA ASN A 84 13.62 -3.15 -4.72
C ASN A 84 14.46 -1.89 -4.46
N LEU A 85 15.46 -1.68 -5.32
CA LEU A 85 16.25 -0.48 -5.33
C LEU A 85 15.50 0.65 -6.04
N LEU A 86 15.69 1.87 -5.58
CA LEU A 86 15.20 3.05 -6.29
C LEU A 86 16.05 3.30 -7.54
N PRO A 87 15.48 3.81 -8.64
CA PRO A 87 16.28 4.27 -9.77
C PRO A 87 17.22 5.39 -9.33
N ARG A 88 18.38 5.51 -9.99
CA ARG A 88 19.27 6.64 -9.76
C ARG A 88 18.61 7.91 -10.27
N ASN A 89 18.75 9.00 -9.51
CA ASN A 89 18.35 10.31 -9.99
C ASN A 89 19.47 10.98 -10.82
N VAL A 90 19.11 12.04 -11.54
CA VAL A 90 20.03 12.76 -12.44
C VAL A 90 21.27 13.27 -11.70
N GLU A 91 21.11 13.73 -10.46
CA GLU A 91 22.24 14.19 -9.64
C GLU A 91 23.22 13.05 -9.34
N GLN A 92 22.71 11.87 -8.97
CA GLN A 92 23.53 10.69 -8.69
C GLN A 92 24.23 10.17 -9.95
N GLU A 93 23.57 10.20 -11.12
CA GLU A 93 24.17 9.85 -12.40
C GLU A 93 25.25 10.85 -12.81
N SER A 94 25.04 12.15 -12.59
CA SER A 94 26.01 13.21 -12.91
C SER A 94 27.35 13.09 -12.16
N ARG A 95 27.37 12.31 -11.06
CA ARG A 95 28.60 12.02 -10.30
C ARG A 95 29.52 11.05 -11.05
N PHE A 96 29.01 10.28 -12.01
CA PHE A 96 29.79 9.43 -12.89
C PHE A 96 30.22 10.25 -14.11
N ARG A 97 31.52 10.42 -14.30
CA ARG A 97 32.12 11.21 -15.38
C ARG A 97 33.23 10.41 -16.05
N ASN A 98 33.58 10.77 -17.27
CA ASN A 98 34.69 10.14 -17.99
C ASN A 98 35.78 11.17 -18.35
N PRO A 99 36.47 11.76 -17.35
CA PRO A 99 37.42 12.84 -17.59
C PRO A 99 38.69 12.40 -18.33
N ASP A 100 39.03 11.12 -18.29
CA ASP A 100 40.23 10.52 -18.86
C ASP A 100 39.96 9.72 -20.14
N LYS A 101 38.74 9.78 -20.68
CA LYS A 101 38.30 9.06 -21.90
C LYS A 101 38.53 7.54 -21.80
N ASP A 102 38.31 6.99 -20.62
CA ASP A 102 38.37 5.57 -20.36
C ASP A 102 37.38 4.80 -21.27
N PRO A 103 37.81 3.75 -21.99
CA PRO A 103 36.93 2.98 -22.88
C PRO A 103 35.79 2.28 -22.13
N GLU A 104 35.92 2.05 -20.84
CA GLU A 104 34.91 1.40 -20.01
C GLU A 104 33.72 2.33 -19.67
N GLY A 105 33.81 3.61 -20.01
CA GLY A 105 32.73 4.59 -19.89
C GLY A 105 32.79 5.43 -18.60
N PRO A 106 31.70 6.14 -18.25
CA PRO A 106 31.66 7.02 -17.08
C PRO A 106 31.89 6.26 -15.76
N TRP A 107 32.70 6.85 -14.88
CA TRP A 107 33.08 6.30 -13.59
C TRP A 107 33.11 7.38 -12.51
N ARG A 108 33.17 6.97 -11.25
CA ARG A 108 33.42 7.87 -10.12
C ARG A 108 34.57 7.35 -9.26
N THR A 109 35.21 8.24 -8.51
CA THR A 109 36.25 7.86 -7.56
C THR A 109 35.64 7.29 -6.28
N TYR A 110 36.29 6.25 -5.74
CA TYR A 110 36.09 5.77 -4.38
C TYR A 110 37.43 5.81 -3.64
N PRO A 111 37.54 6.51 -2.50
CA PRO A 111 38.78 6.57 -1.73
C PRO A 111 39.26 5.17 -1.34
N LEU A 112 40.57 4.95 -1.44
CA LEU A 112 41.19 3.68 -1.07
C LEU A 112 41.76 3.67 0.33
N ASP A 113 41.90 4.80 0.98
CA ASP A 113 42.25 4.85 2.38
C ASP A 113 40.98 4.61 3.20
N VAL A 114 40.97 3.59 4.05
CA VAL A 114 39.82 3.21 4.89
C VAL A 114 40.24 3.12 6.35
N ARG A 115 39.26 3.29 7.26
CA ARG A 115 39.46 3.04 8.70
C ARG A 115 39.18 1.58 9.02
N THR A 116 39.98 1.01 9.91
CA THR A 116 39.72 -0.28 10.54
C THR A 116 40.19 -0.26 11.99
N GLU A 117 39.52 -1.04 12.83
CA GLU A 117 39.91 -1.29 14.22
C GLU A 117 40.91 -2.45 14.34
N ASP A 118 41.04 -3.27 13.28
CA ASP A 118 42.02 -4.36 13.21
C ASP A 118 43.45 -3.81 12.98
N GLY A 119 44.19 -3.69 14.08
CA GLY A 119 45.57 -3.19 14.07
C GLY A 119 46.53 -4.02 13.21
N ALA A 120 46.35 -5.34 13.12
CA ALA A 120 47.23 -6.23 12.36
C ALA A 120 47.01 -6.06 10.85
N LYS A 121 45.74 -5.99 10.43
CA LYS A 121 45.37 -5.67 9.05
C LYS A 121 45.82 -4.27 8.66
N ARG A 122 45.67 -3.31 9.58
CA ARG A 122 46.09 -1.92 9.37
C ARG A 122 47.58 -1.81 9.09
N GLU A 123 48.44 -2.48 9.84
CA GLU A 123 49.89 -2.41 9.62
C GLU A 123 50.29 -3.02 8.27
N LYS A 124 49.76 -4.22 7.95
CA LYS A 124 50.07 -4.93 6.71
C LYS A 124 49.65 -4.17 5.45
N TYR A 125 48.57 -3.39 5.51
CA TYR A 125 47.98 -2.70 4.36
C TYR A 125 48.42 -1.22 4.28
N ARG A 126 49.44 -0.84 5.04
CA ARG A 126 49.97 0.53 5.12
C ARG A 126 51.34 0.67 4.46
N TYR A 127 51.38 0.34 3.18
CA TYR A 127 52.57 0.46 2.33
C TYR A 127 52.60 1.80 1.57
N ASP A 128 53.80 2.17 1.11
CA ASP A 128 54.02 3.36 0.29
C ASP A 128 53.55 3.13 -1.14
N VAL A 129 52.89 4.13 -1.72
CA VAL A 129 52.45 4.15 -3.12
C VAL A 129 53.09 5.34 -3.82
N THR A 130 53.81 5.09 -4.91
CA THR A 130 54.35 6.15 -5.78
C THR A 130 53.31 6.53 -6.83
N THR A 131 52.89 7.79 -6.83
CA THR A 131 51.99 8.38 -7.84
C THR A 131 52.72 8.52 -9.19
N PRO A 132 51.97 8.69 -10.30
CA PRO A 132 52.58 9.01 -11.60
C PRO A 132 53.49 10.25 -11.62
N SER A 133 53.22 11.26 -10.78
CA SER A 133 54.07 12.44 -10.60
C SER A 133 55.41 12.16 -9.90
N GLY A 134 55.60 10.95 -9.36
CA GLY A 134 56.77 10.56 -8.57
C GLY A 134 56.63 10.82 -7.06
N ARG A 135 55.53 11.44 -6.62
CA ARG A 135 55.24 11.66 -5.19
C ARG A 135 54.93 10.33 -4.50
N VAL A 136 55.47 10.14 -3.29
CA VAL A 136 55.14 8.98 -2.45
C VAL A 136 54.03 9.36 -1.49
N VAL A 137 52.95 8.57 -1.48
CA VAL A 137 51.78 8.78 -0.63
C VAL A 137 51.50 7.57 0.26
N ARG A 138 50.98 7.86 1.45
CA ARG A 138 50.59 6.86 2.46
C ARG A 138 49.27 7.28 3.12
N PRO A 139 48.45 6.34 3.60
CA PRO A 139 47.22 6.68 4.31
C PRO A 139 47.53 7.44 5.60
N GLY A 140 46.65 8.38 5.98
CA GLY A 140 46.80 9.13 7.24
C GLY A 140 46.80 8.23 8.50
N PRO A 141 47.14 8.78 9.67
CA PRO A 141 47.09 8.03 10.92
C PRO A 141 45.72 7.37 11.16
N GLY A 142 45.72 6.10 11.56
CA GLY A 142 44.49 5.32 11.79
C GLY A 142 43.78 4.81 10.53
N ARG A 143 44.37 5.00 9.33
CA ARG A 143 43.87 4.47 8.05
C ARG A 143 44.89 3.55 7.39
N HIS A 144 44.41 2.67 6.52
CA HIS A 144 45.23 1.81 5.65
C HIS A 144 44.58 1.70 4.26
N TRP A 145 45.27 1.15 3.27
CA TRP A 145 44.69 0.92 1.95
C TRP A 145 43.63 -0.18 1.98
N SER A 146 42.57 -0.09 1.17
CA SER A 146 41.51 -1.09 1.07
C SER A 146 42.02 -2.47 0.64
N PHE A 147 43.14 -2.52 -0.07
CA PHE A 147 43.71 -3.71 -0.68
C PHE A 147 45.11 -4.00 -0.12
N PRO A 148 45.54 -5.28 -0.12
CA PRO A 148 46.95 -5.61 0.05
C PRO A 148 47.76 -5.15 -1.18
N LYS A 149 49.09 -5.07 -1.03
CA LYS A 149 50.00 -4.44 -2.00
C LYS A 149 49.95 -5.10 -3.39
N ASP A 150 49.86 -6.42 -3.43
CA ASP A 150 49.71 -7.24 -4.63
C ASP A 150 48.43 -6.93 -5.39
N GLU A 151 47.29 -6.92 -4.71
CA GLU A 151 45.99 -6.60 -5.33
C GLU A 151 45.91 -5.14 -5.78
N PHE A 152 46.53 -4.22 -5.04
CA PHE A 152 46.63 -2.83 -5.47
C PHE A 152 47.45 -2.68 -6.76
N GLN A 153 48.58 -3.38 -6.88
CA GLN A 153 49.37 -3.36 -8.11
C GLN A 153 48.60 -3.97 -9.28
N ARG A 154 47.91 -5.08 -9.06
CA ARG A 154 47.04 -5.69 -10.08
C ARG A 154 45.98 -4.70 -10.59
N GLN A 155 45.28 -4.03 -9.69
CA GLN A 155 44.28 -3.02 -10.08
C GLN A 155 44.89 -1.79 -10.74
N ARG A 156 46.12 -1.41 -10.36
CA ARG A 156 46.86 -0.33 -11.01
C ARG A 156 47.24 -0.68 -12.45
N GLU A 157 47.71 -1.90 -12.68
CA GLU A 157 48.04 -2.43 -14.02
C GLU A 157 46.79 -2.52 -14.91
N LEU A 158 45.64 -2.87 -14.33
CA LEU A 158 44.34 -2.87 -15.00
C LEU A 158 43.77 -1.47 -15.26
N GLY A 159 44.43 -0.40 -14.82
CA GLY A 159 43.97 0.98 -15.02
C GLY A 159 42.78 1.39 -14.12
N GLU A 160 42.44 0.58 -13.12
CA GLU A 160 41.32 0.85 -12.19
C GLU A 160 41.67 1.88 -11.10
N ILE A 161 42.95 2.26 -10.98
CA ILE A 161 43.42 3.23 -9.98
C ILE A 161 43.64 4.60 -10.64
N PHE A 162 42.97 5.61 -10.10
CA PHE A 162 43.05 6.99 -10.56
C PHE A 162 43.82 7.86 -9.57
N PHE A 163 44.74 8.69 -10.07
CA PHE A 163 45.63 9.57 -9.30
C PHE A 163 45.33 11.06 -9.53
N GLY A 164 44.08 11.41 -9.86
CA GLY A 164 43.74 12.77 -10.26
C GLY A 164 44.16 13.07 -11.70
N LYS A 165 43.70 14.21 -12.21
CA LYS A 165 43.96 14.64 -13.60
C LYS A 165 45.46 14.81 -13.88
N ASP A 166 46.20 15.29 -12.90
CA ASP A 166 47.64 15.60 -13.01
C ASP A 166 48.53 14.45 -12.51
N GLY A 167 47.94 13.32 -12.07
CA GLY A 167 48.68 12.17 -11.59
C GLY A 167 49.38 12.36 -10.23
N ASP A 168 48.98 13.35 -9.44
CA ASP A 168 49.59 13.69 -8.14
C ASP A 168 48.65 13.54 -6.92
N ALA A 169 47.41 13.12 -7.14
CA ALA A 169 46.44 12.93 -6.06
C ALA A 169 46.60 11.58 -5.35
N MET A 170 45.94 11.46 -4.19
CA MET A 170 45.80 10.18 -3.49
C MET A 170 45.12 9.15 -4.40
N PRO A 171 45.57 7.87 -4.38
CA PRO A 171 44.99 6.85 -5.22
C PRO A 171 43.52 6.60 -4.83
N ALA A 172 42.66 6.61 -5.83
CA ALA A 172 41.25 6.26 -5.71
C ALA A 172 40.89 5.17 -6.71
N LYS A 173 39.94 4.30 -6.35
CA LYS A 173 39.43 3.29 -7.27
C LYS A 173 38.38 3.91 -8.19
N LYS A 174 38.46 3.59 -9.48
CA LYS A 174 37.40 3.84 -10.46
C LYS A 174 36.26 2.85 -10.23
N VAL A 175 35.06 3.38 -10.04
CA VAL A 175 33.82 2.58 -10.02
C VAL A 175 32.98 3.01 -11.21
N TYR A 176 32.96 2.15 -12.23
CA TYR A 176 32.24 2.40 -13.47
C TYR A 176 30.73 2.31 -13.27
N LEU A 177 29.99 3.18 -13.97
CA LEU A 177 28.52 3.21 -13.94
C LEU A 177 27.94 1.86 -14.37
N LYS A 178 28.51 1.23 -15.41
CA LYS A 178 28.08 -0.08 -15.91
C LYS A 178 28.21 -1.22 -14.89
N ASN A 179 29.17 -1.10 -13.95
CA ASN A 179 29.42 -2.10 -12.91
C ASN A 179 28.74 -1.73 -11.57
N ALA A 180 28.17 -0.53 -11.47
CA ALA A 180 27.44 -0.12 -10.28
C ALA A 180 26.09 -0.85 -10.23
N LYS A 181 25.72 -1.38 -9.05
CA LYS A 181 24.40 -2.00 -8.81
C LYS A 181 23.30 -1.16 -9.46
N GLN A 182 22.37 -1.74 -10.20
CA GLN A 182 21.29 -0.96 -10.82
C GLN A 182 20.37 -0.41 -9.73
N GLY A 183 20.39 0.91 -9.53
CA GLY A 183 19.63 1.60 -8.49
C GLY A 183 20.39 1.91 -7.19
N VAL A 184 19.68 2.49 -6.23
CA VAL A 184 20.18 2.92 -4.92
C VAL A 184 19.24 2.46 -3.81
N ILE A 185 19.81 2.20 -2.64
CA ILE A 185 19.03 1.87 -1.44
C ILE A 185 18.32 3.15 -0.97
N ALA A 186 17.02 3.06 -0.68
CA ALA A 186 16.25 4.17 -0.15
C ALA A 186 16.79 4.59 1.23
N ARG A 187 16.90 5.91 1.45
CA ARG A 187 17.22 6.48 2.77
C ARG A 187 15.95 6.54 3.62
N THR A 188 16.10 6.76 4.92
CA THR A 188 14.99 6.98 5.86
C THR A 188 14.62 8.46 6.05
N TRP A 189 15.16 9.35 5.23
CA TRP A 189 14.84 10.77 5.22
C TRP A 189 14.37 11.15 3.83
N TRP A 190 13.07 11.42 3.67
CA TRP A 190 12.45 11.73 2.38
C TRP A 190 12.01 13.18 2.36
N THR A 191 12.58 13.95 1.43
CA THR A 191 12.30 15.39 1.33
C THR A 191 11.08 15.66 0.46
N TYR A 192 10.40 16.79 0.67
CA TYR A 192 9.28 17.18 -0.19
C TYR A 192 9.70 17.34 -1.66
N LYS A 193 10.99 17.62 -1.93
CA LYS A 193 11.54 17.72 -3.29
C LYS A 193 11.60 16.37 -4.00
N GLU A 194 11.80 15.29 -3.25
CA GLU A 194 11.92 13.94 -3.80
C GLU A 194 10.56 13.25 -3.94
N VAL A 195 9.69 13.42 -2.95
CA VAL A 195 8.44 12.66 -2.83
C VAL A 195 7.17 13.51 -2.76
N GLY A 196 7.29 14.83 -2.93
CA GLY A 196 6.19 15.77 -2.79
C GLY A 196 5.86 16.08 -1.33
N GLY A 197 5.21 17.23 -1.12
CA GLY A 197 4.67 17.65 0.17
C GLY A 197 3.15 17.86 0.12
N ASN A 198 2.60 18.40 1.22
CA ASN A 198 1.17 18.70 1.33
C ASN A 198 0.67 19.68 0.27
N GLN A 199 1.52 20.62 -0.18
CA GLN A 199 1.17 21.57 -1.23
C GLN A 199 0.96 20.89 -2.59
N ASP A 200 1.78 19.88 -2.91
CA ASP A 200 1.63 19.11 -4.15
C ASP A 200 0.34 18.29 -4.13
N ALA A 201 0.11 17.61 -3.02
CA ALA A 201 -1.10 16.81 -2.83
C ALA A 201 -2.37 17.67 -2.98
N LYS A 202 -2.36 18.90 -2.41
CA LYS A 202 -3.46 19.86 -2.58
C LYS A 202 -3.63 20.27 -4.04
N ARG A 203 -2.54 20.56 -4.75
CA ARG A 203 -2.55 20.94 -6.17
C ARG A 203 -3.12 19.82 -7.05
N GLU A 204 -2.71 18.58 -6.80
CA GLU A 204 -3.20 17.38 -7.50
C GLU A 204 -4.72 17.24 -7.33
N ILE A 205 -5.24 17.35 -6.10
CA ILE A 205 -6.69 17.26 -5.85
C ILE A 205 -7.47 18.42 -6.45
N LEU A 206 -6.97 19.65 -6.34
CA LEU A 206 -7.62 20.81 -6.97
C LEU A 206 -7.72 20.64 -8.49
N SER A 207 -6.68 20.08 -9.13
CA SER A 207 -6.72 19.79 -10.56
C SER A 207 -7.76 18.73 -10.93
N LEU A 208 -8.06 17.80 -10.02
CA LEU A 208 -9.00 16.71 -10.27
C LEU A 208 -10.45 17.11 -9.98
N PHE A 209 -10.69 17.88 -8.92
CA PHE A 209 -12.03 18.10 -8.37
C PHE A 209 -12.41 19.57 -8.16
N GLY A 210 -11.50 20.51 -8.43
CA GLY A 210 -11.67 21.89 -7.98
C GLY A 210 -11.65 21.98 -6.45
N ASP A 211 -12.14 23.10 -5.93
CA ASP A 211 -12.24 23.33 -4.48
C ASP A 211 -13.40 22.51 -3.89
N SER A 212 -13.08 21.27 -3.54
CA SER A 212 -14.04 20.24 -3.10
C SER A 212 -14.07 20.05 -1.58
N GLY A 213 -13.31 20.86 -0.82
CA GLY A 213 -13.27 20.78 0.65
C GLY A 213 -12.54 19.54 1.22
N PHE A 214 -11.82 18.76 0.40
CA PHE A 214 -11.03 17.63 0.89
C PHE A 214 -9.77 18.10 1.62
N ILE A 215 -9.60 17.63 2.86
CA ILE A 215 -8.74 18.30 3.85
C ILE A 215 -7.24 18.01 3.64
N THR A 216 -6.82 16.76 3.40
CA THR A 216 -5.37 16.43 3.26
C THR A 216 -5.11 15.13 2.50
N PRO A 217 -5.02 15.16 1.15
CA PRO A 217 -4.56 14.01 0.37
C PRO A 217 -3.06 13.76 0.61
N LYS A 218 -2.59 12.56 0.28
CA LYS A 218 -1.15 12.27 0.15
C LYS A 218 -0.72 12.51 -1.31
N PRO A 219 0.51 13.01 -1.56
CA PRO A 219 0.99 13.26 -2.92
C PRO A 219 1.27 11.94 -3.64
N GLU A 220 0.98 11.87 -4.95
CA GLU A 220 1.21 10.64 -5.72
C GLU A 220 2.69 10.21 -5.73
N ALA A 221 3.62 11.17 -5.72
CA ALA A 221 5.06 10.89 -5.72
C ALA A 221 5.52 10.11 -4.47
N LEU A 222 4.89 10.34 -3.32
CA LEU A 222 5.16 9.60 -2.08
C LEU A 222 4.76 8.14 -2.23
N LEU A 223 3.54 7.89 -2.70
CA LEU A 223 3.04 6.53 -2.88
C LEU A 223 3.82 5.82 -4.00
N LYS A 224 4.25 6.53 -5.05
CA LYS A 224 5.13 5.96 -6.08
C LYS A 224 6.43 5.45 -5.47
N GLN A 225 7.07 6.23 -4.59
CA GLN A 225 8.30 5.78 -3.93
C GLN A 225 8.06 4.54 -3.07
N VAL A 226 6.99 4.54 -2.26
CA VAL A 226 6.59 3.37 -1.47
C VAL A 226 6.40 2.14 -2.36
N LEU A 227 5.60 2.25 -3.43
CA LEU A 227 5.30 1.13 -4.32
C LEU A 227 6.51 0.68 -5.16
N THR A 228 7.42 1.58 -5.53
CA THR A 228 8.68 1.21 -6.18
C THR A 228 9.51 0.31 -5.26
N ILE A 229 9.62 0.66 -3.99
CA ILE A 229 10.40 -0.11 -3.00
C ILE A 229 9.71 -1.45 -2.72
N ALA A 230 8.40 -1.41 -2.42
CA ALA A 230 7.68 -2.53 -1.83
C ALA A 230 7.08 -3.53 -2.83
N THR A 231 6.94 -3.16 -4.11
CA THR A 231 6.14 -3.96 -5.08
C THR A 231 6.74 -4.03 -6.48
N ARG A 232 6.33 -5.04 -7.24
CA ARG A 232 6.56 -5.21 -8.68
C ARG A 232 5.24 -5.05 -9.45
N PRO A 233 5.28 -4.78 -10.77
CA PRO A 233 4.07 -4.85 -11.60
C PRO A 233 3.34 -6.18 -11.43
N GLY A 234 2.01 -6.15 -11.32
CA GLY A 234 1.16 -7.31 -11.06
C GLY A 234 0.86 -7.61 -9.58
N ASP A 235 1.67 -7.10 -8.65
CA ASP A 235 1.46 -7.31 -7.21
C ASP A 235 0.17 -6.64 -6.71
N MET A 236 -0.34 -7.11 -5.57
CA MET A 236 -1.56 -6.59 -4.93
C MET A 236 -1.22 -5.51 -3.89
N VAL A 237 -1.88 -4.36 -3.98
CA VAL A 237 -1.79 -3.26 -3.01
C VAL A 237 -3.13 -3.09 -2.31
N ILE A 238 -3.15 -3.07 -0.98
CA ILE A 238 -4.37 -2.84 -0.20
C ILE A 238 -4.23 -1.54 0.57
N ASP A 239 -5.18 -0.63 0.39
CA ASP A 239 -5.34 0.56 1.22
C ASP A 239 -6.64 0.48 1.99
N SER A 240 -6.54 0.35 3.32
CA SER A 240 -7.71 0.24 4.22
C SER A 240 -8.25 1.60 4.70
N PHE A 241 -7.60 2.69 4.29
CA PHE A 241 -7.96 4.08 4.60
C PHE A 241 -7.77 4.94 3.33
N ALA A 242 -8.50 4.58 2.27
CA ALA A 242 -8.18 5.04 0.91
C ALA A 242 -8.28 6.57 0.73
N GLY A 243 -9.09 7.26 1.53
CA GLY A 243 -9.31 8.69 1.49
C GLY A 243 -9.72 9.17 0.11
N SER A 244 -8.85 9.97 -0.52
CA SER A 244 -9.04 10.49 -1.87
C SER A 244 -8.71 9.48 -2.99
N GLY A 245 -8.33 8.25 -2.65
CA GLY A 245 -8.00 7.19 -3.60
C GLY A 245 -6.60 7.30 -4.22
N THR A 246 -5.66 8.03 -3.59
CA THR A 246 -4.30 8.24 -4.12
C THR A 246 -3.57 6.92 -4.34
N THR A 247 -3.62 6.00 -3.36
CA THR A 247 -2.93 4.71 -3.46
C THR A 247 -3.43 3.88 -4.65
N GLY A 248 -4.75 3.82 -4.87
CA GLY A 248 -5.32 3.12 -6.02
C GLY A 248 -4.95 3.77 -7.35
N ALA A 249 -4.96 5.10 -7.44
CA ALA A 249 -4.54 5.81 -8.65
C ALA A 249 -3.07 5.49 -9.01
N VAL A 250 -2.17 5.60 -8.03
CA VAL A 250 -0.73 5.33 -8.24
C VAL A 250 -0.49 3.86 -8.55
N ALA A 251 -1.09 2.94 -7.78
CA ALA A 251 -0.98 1.50 -8.02
C ALA A 251 -1.47 1.14 -9.44
N HIS A 252 -2.59 1.71 -9.88
CA HIS A 252 -3.14 1.50 -11.22
C HIS A 252 -2.17 1.98 -12.31
N LYS A 253 -1.72 3.24 -12.22
CA LYS A 253 -0.75 3.83 -13.18
C LYS A 253 0.56 3.04 -13.27
N MET A 254 0.96 2.44 -12.16
CA MET A 254 2.16 1.61 -12.06
C MET A 254 1.91 0.13 -12.45
N GLY A 255 0.71 -0.26 -12.85
CA GLY A 255 0.42 -1.64 -13.28
C GLY A 255 0.37 -2.65 -12.13
N ARG A 256 -0.06 -2.22 -10.93
CA ARG A 256 -0.36 -3.09 -9.78
C ARG A 256 -1.86 -3.36 -9.70
N ARG A 257 -2.23 -4.51 -9.12
CA ARG A 257 -3.60 -4.78 -8.69
C ARG A 257 -3.84 -4.05 -7.36
N TRP A 258 -5.06 -3.61 -7.11
CA TRP A 258 -5.34 -2.87 -5.89
C TRP A 258 -6.74 -3.13 -5.32
N ILE A 259 -6.84 -2.98 -4.01
CA ILE A 259 -8.09 -2.95 -3.24
C ILE A 259 -8.05 -1.70 -2.37
N MET A 260 -9.09 -0.90 -2.45
CA MET A 260 -9.28 0.28 -1.60
C MET A 260 -10.54 0.11 -0.77
N VAL A 261 -10.45 0.41 0.52
CA VAL A 261 -11.57 0.42 1.45
C VAL A 261 -11.69 1.82 2.02
N GLU A 262 -12.92 2.34 2.01
CA GLU A 262 -13.24 3.65 2.58
C GLU A 262 -14.65 3.64 3.17
N LEU A 263 -14.82 4.37 4.26
CA LEU A 263 -16.08 4.55 4.96
C LEU A 263 -16.81 5.81 4.43
N GLY A 264 -18.14 5.72 4.35
CA GLY A 264 -18.98 6.83 3.93
C GLY A 264 -18.91 7.12 2.43
N GLU A 265 -19.31 8.33 2.06
CA GLU A 265 -19.56 8.71 0.67
C GLU A 265 -18.29 9.14 -0.10
N HIS A 266 -17.10 9.08 0.52
CA HIS A 266 -15.82 9.40 -0.13
C HIS A 266 -15.53 8.50 -1.33
N CYS A 267 -15.99 7.24 -1.29
CA CYS A 267 -15.97 6.35 -2.44
C CYS A 267 -16.65 6.98 -3.68
N HIS A 268 -17.86 7.51 -3.51
CA HIS A 268 -18.67 8.06 -4.60
C HIS A 268 -18.22 9.46 -5.04
N THR A 269 -17.81 10.27 -4.07
CA THR A 269 -17.48 11.68 -4.29
C THR A 269 -16.06 11.89 -4.79
N HIS A 270 -15.10 11.03 -4.40
CA HIS A 270 -13.68 11.23 -4.70
C HIS A 270 -13.06 10.04 -5.45
N ILE A 271 -13.15 8.84 -4.88
CA ILE A 271 -12.41 7.67 -5.39
C ILE A 271 -12.91 7.26 -6.79
N ILE A 272 -14.21 7.07 -6.96
CA ILE A 272 -14.82 6.68 -8.25
C ILE A 272 -14.52 7.72 -9.34
N PRO A 273 -14.81 9.02 -9.13
CA PRO A 273 -14.46 10.06 -10.10
C PRO A 273 -12.96 10.11 -10.43
N ARG A 274 -12.08 9.98 -9.42
CA ARG A 274 -10.61 9.93 -9.64
C ARG A 274 -10.24 8.80 -10.57
N LEU A 275 -10.67 7.58 -10.24
CA LEU A 275 -10.27 6.39 -10.97
C LEU A 275 -10.84 6.32 -12.37
N LYS A 276 -12.03 6.86 -12.60
CA LYS A 276 -12.56 7.04 -13.96
C LYS A 276 -11.60 7.89 -14.79
N LYS A 277 -11.20 9.07 -14.30
CA LYS A 277 -10.21 9.92 -14.98
C LYS A 277 -8.87 9.19 -15.22
N VAL A 278 -8.39 8.42 -14.25
CA VAL A 278 -7.16 7.61 -14.41
C VAL A 278 -7.32 6.58 -15.53
N ILE A 279 -8.43 5.86 -15.58
CA ILE A 279 -8.73 4.84 -16.59
C ILE A 279 -8.93 5.48 -17.97
N ASP A 280 -9.63 6.60 -18.03
CA ASP A 280 -9.93 7.30 -19.28
C ASP A 280 -8.69 8.06 -19.82
N GLY A 281 -7.61 8.14 -19.04
CA GLY A 281 -6.38 8.85 -19.41
C GLY A 281 -6.48 10.37 -19.24
N GLU A 282 -7.49 10.85 -18.51
CA GLU A 282 -7.82 12.26 -18.27
C GLU A 282 -7.23 12.82 -16.96
N ASP A 283 -6.33 12.08 -16.30
CA ASP A 283 -5.58 12.51 -15.12
C ASP A 283 -4.11 12.83 -15.48
N PRO A 284 -3.81 14.04 -15.98
CA PRO A 284 -2.46 14.40 -16.42
C PRO A 284 -1.50 14.68 -15.25
N GLY A 285 -1.99 14.74 -14.01
CA GLY A 285 -1.22 15.16 -12.84
C GLY A 285 -0.42 14.04 -12.17
N GLY A 286 0.25 14.40 -11.07
CA GLY A 286 0.97 13.47 -10.22
C GLY A 286 2.07 12.71 -10.97
N ILE A 287 1.97 11.38 -11.01
CA ILE A 287 3.01 10.53 -11.59
C ILE A 287 2.75 10.10 -13.04
N THR A 288 1.65 10.55 -13.66
CA THR A 288 1.19 10.09 -14.98
C THR A 288 2.30 10.16 -16.04
N GLU A 289 2.94 11.32 -16.19
CA GLU A 289 4.06 11.49 -17.14
C GLU A 289 5.26 10.63 -16.75
N ALA A 290 5.61 10.60 -15.46
CA ALA A 290 6.80 9.91 -14.95
C ALA A 290 6.74 8.39 -15.13
N VAL A 291 5.55 7.80 -15.31
CA VAL A 291 5.36 6.38 -15.61
C VAL A 291 4.83 6.13 -17.03
N GLY A 292 4.66 7.18 -17.84
CA GLY A 292 4.16 7.07 -19.21
C GLY A 292 2.74 6.50 -19.30
N TRP A 293 1.89 6.78 -18.31
CA TRP A 293 0.52 6.25 -18.28
C TRP A 293 -0.37 6.92 -19.34
N LYS A 294 -1.19 6.12 -20.03
CA LYS A 294 -2.06 6.57 -21.14
C LYS A 294 -3.55 6.24 -20.95
N GLY A 295 -3.92 5.65 -19.82
CA GLY A 295 -5.26 5.10 -19.59
C GLY A 295 -5.36 3.59 -19.86
N GLY A 296 -6.53 3.04 -19.58
CA GLY A 296 -6.88 1.63 -19.67
C GLY A 296 -7.27 1.00 -18.33
N GLY A 297 -7.65 -0.28 -18.38
CA GLY A 297 -8.02 -1.05 -17.19
C GLY A 297 -9.48 -0.84 -16.75
N GLY A 298 -9.77 -1.23 -15.51
CA GLY A 298 -11.10 -1.13 -14.93
C GLY A 298 -11.08 -1.42 -13.44
N PHE A 299 -12.17 -1.11 -12.75
CA PHE A 299 -12.38 -1.50 -11.36
C PHE A 299 -13.79 -2.04 -11.15
N ARG A 300 -13.96 -2.79 -10.06
CA ARG A 300 -15.28 -3.16 -9.54
C ARG A 300 -15.52 -2.40 -8.26
N TYR A 301 -16.73 -1.91 -8.09
CA TYR A 301 -17.17 -1.25 -6.88
C TYR A 301 -18.09 -2.18 -6.09
N TYR A 302 -17.84 -2.28 -4.79
CA TYR A 302 -18.65 -3.04 -3.85
C TYR A 302 -19.01 -2.15 -2.68
N ARG A 303 -20.26 -2.24 -2.21
CA ARG A 303 -20.72 -1.60 -0.98
C ARG A 303 -21.06 -2.69 0.02
N LEU A 304 -20.63 -2.51 1.27
CA LEU A 304 -21.04 -3.42 2.34
C LEU A 304 -22.54 -3.24 2.58
N ALA A 305 -23.30 -4.31 2.37
CA ALA A 305 -24.73 -4.32 2.65
C ALA A 305 -24.98 -4.28 4.18
N PRO A 306 -26.17 -3.86 4.61
CA PRO A 306 -26.64 -4.06 5.98
C PRO A 306 -26.48 -5.52 6.43
N SER A 307 -26.50 -5.76 7.74
CA SER A 307 -26.49 -7.13 8.26
C SER A 307 -27.67 -7.91 7.69
N LEU A 308 -27.41 -9.12 7.19
CA LEU A 308 -28.44 -9.99 6.59
C LEU A 308 -29.54 -10.38 7.59
N LEU A 309 -29.16 -10.47 8.87
CA LEU A 309 -30.09 -10.76 9.96
C LEU A 309 -30.14 -9.59 10.95
N GLU A 310 -31.34 -9.31 11.43
CA GLU A 310 -31.64 -8.39 12.52
C GLU A 310 -32.38 -9.11 13.65
N LYS A 311 -32.33 -8.56 14.87
CA LYS A 311 -33.14 -9.08 15.97
C LYS A 311 -34.51 -8.43 15.95
N ASP A 312 -35.55 -9.24 15.99
CA ASP A 312 -36.92 -8.74 16.21
C ASP A 312 -37.10 -8.22 17.65
N LYS A 313 -38.28 -7.65 17.94
CA LYS A 313 -38.61 -7.13 19.28
C LYS A 313 -38.62 -8.18 20.41
N TRP A 314 -38.50 -9.45 20.07
CA TRP A 314 -38.43 -10.58 21.00
C TRP A 314 -37.03 -11.23 21.03
N GLY A 315 -36.04 -10.65 20.33
CA GLY A 315 -34.66 -11.12 20.30
C GLY A 315 -34.37 -12.25 19.31
N ASN A 316 -35.32 -12.63 18.45
CA ASN A 316 -35.10 -13.66 17.44
C ASN A 316 -34.42 -13.09 16.20
N TYR A 317 -33.49 -13.84 15.61
CA TYR A 317 -32.89 -13.47 14.34
C TYR A 317 -33.87 -13.68 13.18
N VAL A 318 -34.18 -12.60 12.48
CA VAL A 318 -35.02 -12.57 11.28
C VAL A 318 -34.25 -11.95 10.12
N ILE A 319 -34.68 -12.23 8.89
CA ILE A 319 -34.07 -11.63 7.69
C ILE A 319 -34.35 -10.12 7.73
N ASN A 320 -33.30 -9.32 7.55
CA ASN A 320 -33.42 -7.86 7.50
C ASN A 320 -34.32 -7.45 6.33
N LYS A 321 -35.31 -6.59 6.62
CA LYS A 321 -36.33 -6.15 5.65
C LYS A 321 -35.78 -5.29 4.52
N GLU A 322 -34.58 -4.74 4.68
CA GLU A 322 -33.89 -3.97 3.63
C GLU A 322 -33.38 -4.88 2.49
N PHE A 323 -33.29 -6.19 2.71
CA PHE A 323 -32.91 -7.14 1.66
C PHE A 323 -34.09 -7.47 0.75
N ASN A 324 -33.97 -7.12 -0.52
CA ASN A 324 -34.84 -7.68 -1.56
C ASN A 324 -34.42 -9.11 -1.94
N ALA A 325 -35.24 -9.80 -2.73
CA ALA A 325 -35.02 -11.20 -3.10
C ALA A 325 -33.69 -11.44 -3.83
N ALA A 326 -33.27 -10.51 -4.71
CA ALA A 326 -32.02 -10.61 -5.45
C ALA A 326 -30.80 -10.44 -4.51
N MET A 327 -30.82 -9.44 -3.63
CA MET A 327 -29.76 -9.23 -2.64
C MET A 327 -29.62 -10.42 -1.70
N LEU A 328 -30.75 -10.98 -1.26
CA LEU A 328 -30.77 -12.17 -0.40
C LEU A 328 -30.19 -13.39 -1.12
N ALA A 329 -30.56 -13.59 -2.38
CA ALA A 329 -30.04 -14.67 -3.21
C ALA A 329 -28.53 -14.54 -3.44
N GLU A 330 -28.06 -13.35 -3.79
CA GLU A 330 -26.64 -13.06 -4.00
C GLU A 330 -25.81 -13.29 -2.71
N ALA A 331 -26.29 -12.76 -1.57
CA ALA A 331 -25.63 -12.93 -0.28
C ALA A 331 -25.53 -14.40 0.13
N LEU A 332 -26.62 -15.17 -0.04
CA LEU A 332 -26.66 -16.58 0.32
C LEU A 332 -25.88 -17.47 -0.66
N CYS A 333 -25.83 -17.12 -1.94
CA CYS A 333 -24.91 -17.75 -2.89
C CYS A 333 -23.49 -17.63 -2.37
N LYS A 334 -23.06 -16.41 -2.03
CA LYS A 334 -21.70 -16.16 -1.54
C LYS A 334 -21.40 -16.93 -0.25
N LEU A 335 -22.32 -16.93 0.72
CA LEU A 335 -22.15 -17.62 2.00
C LEU A 335 -22.05 -19.14 1.84
N GLU A 336 -22.79 -19.72 0.90
CA GLU A 336 -22.78 -21.17 0.66
C GLU A 336 -21.68 -21.63 -0.32
N GLY A 337 -20.95 -20.70 -0.96
CA GLY A 337 -19.88 -21.01 -1.90
C GLY A 337 -20.35 -21.18 -3.36
N PHE A 338 -21.51 -20.64 -3.70
CA PHE A 338 -22.09 -20.63 -5.04
C PHE A 338 -21.76 -19.31 -5.76
N THR A 339 -21.64 -19.38 -7.08
CA THR A 339 -21.59 -18.19 -7.96
C THR A 339 -23.01 -17.70 -8.21
N TYR A 340 -23.31 -16.46 -7.84
CA TYR A 340 -24.59 -15.83 -8.16
C TYR A 340 -24.69 -15.59 -9.66
N ALA A 341 -25.66 -16.24 -10.30
CA ALA A 341 -25.89 -16.22 -11.74
C ALA A 341 -27.34 -16.66 -12.00
N PRO A 342 -28.32 -15.76 -11.76
CA PRO A 342 -29.73 -16.10 -11.90
C PRO A 342 -30.09 -16.42 -13.36
N SER A 343 -30.96 -17.41 -13.55
CA SER A 343 -31.46 -17.80 -14.87
C SER A 343 -32.73 -17.02 -15.24
N ASP A 344 -32.78 -16.49 -16.46
CA ASP A 344 -33.99 -15.82 -16.99
C ASP A 344 -35.11 -16.82 -17.34
N ALA A 345 -34.79 -18.12 -17.47
CA ALA A 345 -35.73 -19.16 -17.86
C ALA A 345 -36.15 -20.08 -16.71
N VAL A 346 -35.29 -20.24 -15.69
CA VAL A 346 -35.49 -21.19 -14.58
C VAL A 346 -35.55 -20.42 -13.27
N TYR A 347 -36.76 -20.24 -12.74
CA TYR A 347 -37.01 -19.36 -11.59
C TYR A 347 -36.24 -19.75 -10.32
N TRP A 348 -35.97 -21.05 -10.12
CA TRP A 348 -35.27 -21.53 -8.93
C TRP A 348 -33.75 -21.50 -9.06
N GLN A 349 -33.21 -21.26 -10.26
CA GLN A 349 -31.78 -21.25 -10.52
C GLN A 349 -31.21 -19.86 -10.26
N HIS A 350 -30.89 -19.57 -8.99
CA HIS A 350 -30.31 -18.27 -8.60
C HIS A 350 -28.77 -18.23 -8.71
N GLY A 351 -28.13 -19.40 -8.74
CA GLY A 351 -26.68 -19.53 -8.86
C GLY A 351 -26.26 -20.99 -8.97
N HIS A 352 -24.95 -21.21 -9.12
CA HIS A 352 -24.38 -22.54 -9.30
C HIS A 352 -23.00 -22.69 -8.65
N SER A 353 -22.67 -23.90 -8.19
CA SER A 353 -21.32 -24.26 -7.72
C SER A 353 -20.57 -25.07 -8.79
N THR A 354 -21.30 -25.90 -9.53
CA THR A 354 -20.86 -26.70 -10.68
C THR A 354 -21.93 -26.67 -11.77
N GLU A 355 -21.71 -27.34 -12.90
CA GLU A 355 -22.68 -27.44 -14.00
C GLU A 355 -23.97 -28.21 -13.64
N ARG A 356 -23.97 -28.97 -12.54
CA ARG A 356 -25.13 -29.77 -12.09
C ARG A 356 -25.63 -29.41 -10.69
N ASP A 357 -24.99 -28.45 -10.01
CA ASP A 357 -25.31 -28.09 -8.63
C ASP A 357 -25.72 -26.62 -8.52
N PHE A 358 -26.96 -26.40 -8.09
CA PHE A 358 -27.63 -25.10 -8.13
C PHE A 358 -28.12 -24.67 -6.75
N ILE A 359 -28.47 -23.40 -6.62
CA ILE A 359 -29.02 -22.83 -5.39
C ILE A 359 -30.32 -22.07 -5.66
N TYR A 360 -31.32 -22.33 -4.82
CA TYR A 360 -32.60 -21.61 -4.77
C TYR A 360 -32.76 -20.95 -3.41
N VAL A 361 -33.12 -19.66 -3.42
CA VAL A 361 -33.26 -18.85 -2.20
C VAL A 361 -34.64 -18.22 -2.18
N THR A 362 -35.41 -18.47 -1.12
CA THR A 362 -36.77 -17.92 -1.00
C THR A 362 -37.10 -17.51 0.43
N THR A 363 -37.88 -16.45 0.60
CA THR A 363 -38.42 -16.05 1.91
C THR A 363 -39.72 -16.79 2.24
N GLN A 364 -40.25 -17.58 1.31
CA GLN A 364 -41.50 -18.33 1.50
C GLN A 364 -41.30 -19.60 2.34
N ASN A 365 -42.37 -20.03 2.99
CA ASN A 365 -42.43 -21.33 3.64
C ASN A 365 -42.79 -22.39 2.60
N LEU A 366 -41.96 -23.44 2.47
CA LEU A 366 -42.16 -24.48 1.47
C LEU A 366 -42.90 -25.69 2.06
N GLY A 367 -44.08 -25.98 1.50
CA GLY A 367 -44.88 -27.16 1.81
C GLY A 367 -44.44 -28.42 1.07
N HIS A 368 -45.04 -29.56 1.43
CA HIS A 368 -44.71 -30.86 0.81
C HIS A 368 -44.94 -30.90 -0.70
N GLU A 369 -46.07 -30.36 -1.17
CA GLU A 369 -46.43 -30.33 -2.60
C GLU A 369 -45.46 -29.48 -3.41
N GLN A 370 -45.08 -28.31 -2.89
CA GLN A 370 -44.11 -27.42 -3.54
C GLN A 370 -42.72 -28.07 -3.62
N LEU A 371 -42.29 -28.76 -2.56
CA LEU A 371 -41.01 -29.47 -2.55
C LEU A 371 -41.00 -30.65 -3.51
N GLN A 372 -42.12 -31.35 -3.66
CA GLN A 372 -42.23 -32.43 -4.65
C GLN A 372 -42.15 -31.89 -6.07
N ALA A 373 -42.95 -30.86 -6.40
CA ALA A 373 -42.90 -30.22 -7.72
C ALA A 373 -41.50 -29.70 -8.05
N LEU A 374 -40.82 -29.06 -7.08
CA LEU A 374 -39.46 -28.58 -7.24
C LEU A 374 -38.46 -29.72 -7.48
N SER A 375 -38.58 -30.83 -6.74
CA SER A 375 -37.73 -32.02 -6.93
C SER A 375 -37.91 -32.62 -8.33
N ASP A 376 -39.14 -32.68 -8.82
CA ASP A 376 -39.46 -33.19 -10.16
C ASP A 376 -38.91 -32.27 -11.27
N GLU A 377 -39.03 -30.94 -11.11
CA GLU A 377 -38.47 -29.95 -12.05
C GLU A 377 -36.94 -29.96 -12.10
N VAL A 378 -36.27 -30.15 -10.96
CA VAL A 378 -34.80 -30.28 -10.88
C VAL A 378 -34.36 -31.59 -11.55
N GLY A 379 -35.15 -32.65 -11.41
CA GLY A 379 -34.84 -33.96 -11.99
C GLY A 379 -33.66 -34.65 -11.30
N THR A 380 -33.30 -35.84 -11.81
CA THR A 380 -32.36 -36.75 -11.13
C THR A 380 -30.89 -36.45 -11.38
N GLU A 381 -30.57 -35.70 -12.44
CA GLU A 381 -29.19 -35.42 -12.88
C GLU A 381 -28.59 -34.16 -12.25
N ARG A 382 -29.39 -33.40 -11.49
CA ARG A 382 -29.01 -32.11 -10.89
C ARG A 382 -29.27 -32.14 -9.38
N SER A 383 -28.50 -31.36 -8.63
CA SER A 383 -28.75 -31.08 -7.21
C SER A 383 -29.16 -29.63 -7.02
N LEU A 384 -30.02 -29.40 -6.03
CA LEU A 384 -30.47 -28.06 -5.66
C LEU A 384 -30.36 -27.85 -4.14
N LEU A 385 -29.56 -26.86 -3.75
CA LEU A 385 -29.56 -26.32 -2.40
C LEU A 385 -30.71 -25.32 -2.26
N VAL A 386 -31.71 -25.66 -1.45
CA VAL A 386 -32.88 -24.82 -1.18
C VAL A 386 -32.71 -24.15 0.18
N LEU A 387 -32.61 -22.82 0.17
CA LEU A 387 -32.60 -21.97 1.35
C LEU A 387 -33.94 -21.26 1.48
N CYS A 388 -34.70 -21.59 2.51
CA CYS A 388 -36.01 -21.01 2.76
C CYS A 388 -36.18 -20.49 4.19
N SER A 389 -37.21 -19.69 4.44
CA SER A 389 -37.52 -19.21 5.80
C SER A 389 -37.97 -20.36 6.70
N ALA A 390 -38.81 -21.25 6.17
CA ALA A 390 -39.27 -22.48 6.79
C ALA A 390 -39.63 -23.52 5.73
N PHE A 391 -39.71 -24.78 6.13
CA PHE A 391 -40.24 -25.85 5.30
C PHE A 391 -40.94 -26.91 6.17
N ARG A 392 -41.93 -27.61 5.58
CA ARG A 392 -42.64 -28.74 6.21
C ARG A 392 -42.38 -30.02 5.41
N GLY A 393 -41.70 -30.97 6.03
CA GLY A 393 -41.34 -32.26 5.44
C GLY A 393 -40.05 -32.80 6.05
N LYS A 394 -39.75 -34.08 5.82
CA LYS A 394 -38.43 -34.62 6.18
C LYS A 394 -37.44 -34.29 5.06
N ALA A 395 -36.29 -33.73 5.43
CA ALA A 395 -35.29 -33.26 4.48
C ALA A 395 -34.63 -34.40 3.67
N ASP A 396 -34.64 -35.62 4.19
CA ASP A 396 -34.11 -36.85 3.58
C ASP A 396 -35.02 -37.46 2.51
N ARG A 397 -36.24 -36.95 2.34
CA ARG A 397 -37.21 -37.50 1.39
C ARG A 397 -36.85 -37.24 -0.08
N TYR A 398 -36.08 -36.21 -0.36
CA TYR A 398 -35.77 -35.75 -1.72
C TYR A 398 -34.28 -35.93 -1.99
N PRO A 399 -33.86 -36.91 -2.82
CA PRO A 399 -32.44 -37.23 -3.01
C PRO A 399 -31.66 -36.13 -3.73
N ASN A 400 -32.35 -35.28 -4.49
CA ASN A 400 -31.76 -34.19 -5.28
C ASN A 400 -31.89 -32.80 -4.61
N LEU A 401 -32.58 -32.69 -3.47
CA LEU A 401 -32.76 -31.41 -2.77
C LEU A 401 -32.03 -31.41 -1.42
N THR A 402 -31.28 -30.34 -1.15
CA THR A 402 -30.73 -30.07 0.19
C THR A 402 -31.49 -28.89 0.80
N LEU A 403 -32.21 -29.10 1.91
CA LEU A 403 -33.05 -28.08 2.52
C LEU A 403 -32.38 -27.45 3.75
N LYS A 404 -32.23 -26.11 3.75
CA LYS A 404 -31.68 -25.34 4.87
C LYS A 404 -32.58 -24.15 5.21
N LYS A 405 -32.75 -23.88 6.51
CA LYS A 405 -33.41 -22.65 6.98
C LYS A 405 -32.41 -21.49 6.97
N ILE A 406 -32.80 -20.36 6.39
CA ILE A 406 -31.91 -19.21 6.17
C ILE A 406 -31.25 -18.72 7.47
N PRO A 407 -31.97 -18.33 8.54
CA PRO A 407 -31.30 -17.78 9.72
C PRO A 407 -30.28 -18.75 10.32
N ASN A 408 -30.60 -20.04 10.40
CA ASN A 408 -29.70 -21.05 10.94
C ASN A 408 -28.48 -21.31 10.05
N ALA A 409 -28.63 -21.25 8.73
CA ALA A 409 -27.51 -21.42 7.80
C ALA A 409 -26.52 -20.25 7.92
N VAL A 410 -27.03 -19.03 7.95
CA VAL A 410 -26.21 -17.81 8.10
C VAL A 410 -25.56 -17.78 9.49
N LEU A 411 -26.31 -18.09 10.55
CA LEU A 411 -25.79 -18.10 11.92
C LEU A 411 -24.58 -19.04 12.10
N LYS A 412 -24.56 -20.17 11.40
CA LYS A 412 -23.45 -21.15 11.45
C LYS A 412 -22.21 -20.73 10.64
N ARG A 413 -22.37 -19.85 9.66
CA ARG A 413 -21.31 -19.45 8.71
C ARG A 413 -20.62 -18.14 9.10
N CYS A 414 -21.29 -17.30 9.89
CA CYS A 414 -20.81 -15.97 10.24
C CYS A 414 -20.46 -15.86 11.73
N GLU A 415 -19.53 -14.95 12.06
CA GLU A 415 -19.33 -14.47 13.42
C GLU A 415 -20.35 -13.36 13.73
N TRP A 416 -20.91 -13.35 14.94
CA TRP A 416 -21.96 -12.42 15.36
C TRP A 416 -21.58 -11.69 16.63
N GLY A 417 -22.07 -10.45 16.79
CA GLY A 417 -21.95 -9.70 18.04
C GLY A 417 -20.56 -9.11 18.29
N LYS A 418 -19.72 -8.99 17.26
CA LYS A 418 -18.51 -8.14 17.29
C LYS A 418 -18.89 -6.73 16.84
N ASP A 419 -19.32 -5.91 17.80
CA ASP A 419 -19.62 -4.48 17.65
C ASP A 419 -18.40 -3.60 18.01
N ASP A 420 -17.20 -4.15 17.98
CA ASP A 420 -15.95 -3.46 18.29
C ASP A 420 -15.41 -2.65 17.09
N TYR A 421 -16.30 -1.89 16.44
CA TYR A 421 -15.94 -0.59 15.88
C TYR A 421 -16.10 0.52 16.93
N SER A 422 -15.76 0.22 18.20
CA SER A 422 -15.70 1.21 19.27
C SER A 422 -14.49 2.12 19.07
N LEU A 423 -14.58 3.05 18.13
CA LEU A 423 -13.88 4.32 18.23
C LEU A 423 -14.68 5.18 19.23
N GLN A 424 -14.52 4.92 20.53
CA GLN A 424 -14.89 5.91 21.54
C GLN A 424 -13.92 7.09 21.43
N VAL A 425 -14.19 7.96 20.46
CA VAL A 425 -13.53 9.26 20.31
C VAL A 425 -14.26 10.27 21.21
N GLU A 426 -14.40 9.98 22.50
CA GLU A 426 -15.04 10.94 23.44
C GLU A 426 -14.02 11.80 24.20
N ASN A 427 -12.72 11.51 24.10
CA ASN A 427 -11.66 12.27 24.79
C ASN A 427 -10.58 12.82 23.86
N LEU A 428 -10.93 13.30 22.66
CA LEU A 428 -10.02 14.20 21.94
C LEU A 428 -10.18 15.62 22.52
N PRO A 429 -9.08 16.31 22.89
CA PRO A 429 -9.17 17.73 23.23
C PRO A 429 -9.79 18.48 22.04
N LYS A 430 -10.85 19.26 22.29
CA LYS A 430 -11.51 20.07 21.26
C LYS A 430 -10.47 20.88 20.51
N ALA A 431 -10.52 20.81 19.18
CA ALA A 431 -9.71 21.67 18.32
C ALA A 431 -9.91 23.14 18.73
N PRO A 432 -8.83 23.95 18.83
CA PRO A 432 -8.98 25.38 19.09
C PRO A 432 -9.83 26.01 17.97
N PRO A 433 -10.67 27.01 18.29
CA PRO A 433 -11.54 27.65 17.31
C PRO A 433 -10.72 28.24 16.17
N GLU A 434 -11.25 28.15 14.95
CA GLU A 434 -10.63 28.74 13.77
C GLU A 434 -10.46 30.25 13.95
N PRO A 435 -9.29 30.83 13.61
CA PRO A 435 -9.12 32.28 13.64
C PRO A 435 -10.10 32.92 12.66
N GLY A 436 -11.07 33.68 13.18
CA GLY A 436 -12.06 34.37 12.38
C GLY A 436 -11.39 35.25 11.33
N GLN A 437 -11.78 35.06 10.07
CA GLN A 437 -11.52 36.02 9.00
C GLN A 437 -12.07 37.37 9.48
N GLN A 438 -11.19 38.34 9.73
CA GLN A 438 -11.59 39.73 9.79
C GLN A 438 -12.18 40.07 8.42
N ALA A 439 -13.50 40.30 8.41
CA ALA A 439 -14.17 40.97 7.31
C ALA A 439 -13.51 42.35 7.16
N LEU A 440 -12.61 42.46 6.18
CA LEU A 440 -12.33 43.72 5.52
C LEU A 440 -13.62 44.11 4.80
N PHE A 441 -13.95 45.41 4.82
CA PHE A 441 -15.19 46.06 4.39
C PHE A 441 -16.28 46.15 5.47
N ASP A 442 -16.22 47.23 6.25
CA ASP A 442 -17.40 48.10 6.33
C ASP A 442 -16.94 49.56 6.26
N ASP A 443 -17.48 50.27 5.28
CA ASP A 443 -17.37 51.71 5.12
C ASP A 443 -18.16 52.41 6.24
N GLY A 444 -17.77 53.63 6.55
CA GLY A 444 -18.27 54.34 7.72
C GLY A 444 -19.74 54.75 7.68
N ASP A 445 -20.26 54.94 8.88
CA ASP A 445 -21.17 56.01 9.33
C ASP A 445 -21.12 55.92 10.87
N GLY A 446 -20.86 56.96 11.66
CA GLY A 446 -21.34 58.33 11.52
C GLY A 446 -22.35 58.64 12.63
N LYS A 447 -21.92 58.59 13.91
CA LYS A 447 -22.28 59.46 15.06
C LYS A 447 -22.05 58.80 16.41
#